data_AF-A0A927QXW2-F1
#
_entry.id   AF-A0A927QXW2-F1
#
_cell.length_a   1.000
_cell.length_b   1.000
_cell.length_c   1.000
_cell.angle_alpha   90.00
_cell.angle_beta   90.00
_cell.angle_gamma   90.00
#
_symmetry.space_group_name_H-M   'P 1'
#
loop_
_entity.id
_entity.type
_entity.pdbx_description
1 polymer ?
#
loop_
_entity_poly.entity_id
_entity_poly.type
_entity_poly.pdbx_seq_one_letter_code
_entity_poly.pdbx_strand_id
1 'polypeptide(L)'
;MSQPAPPVEAAPPLPAPPLPEPPGPSAAPARPAFRSIGRTLLGFALMVPALTALTWAYLVPTVSTVMASFQHGGVFGPSEPAGVDNYRFAFEDGVVGQFGFALWLGVLPLAFAVLAAPLLAVLADRTGRVARLVTRAVLVLPIAGYAPSAVFLGWAFERFAPGTLEDGARLELTRMLAATSFGLVVAVAATAYLSALRRSTPEHRPGPAMLTVGGLLALGVLATALQIFAGPSLITGGGPWGTTMTPLMGAMSTFSIDDLGSAAATSTLLLLVLGLLGLGAAWLLLATRARIEFEGRRDGRVQPAETAPMATGWTRYRNPGLLVVALVVFLGIVGWAVAPWLTKVFPGDGVPADLDTTRLFTHTWLPPLIGALVSVGLAAVAGFGIGALRPLGRWSELLLLPFAPWLFVGLGPVLLDHSLRVTMVFGFHRGLLEVIPLAPLSIPALFAFTLLFRGQHARWHGGGMGRALLVPALPMLLLAVLLTTLLGAQQTGWIEANTGVPQDSAALLAEHAAREDGELDTGLLGLVLPLPIFLVFLVAFVGIQLGYLDRLAIRVGRPTPELTPLPALPLSADPDVPDPVDSADLPALPDPVPAAERKASVVPPG
;
A
#
# COMPACT_ATOMS: atom_id res chain seq x y z
N MET A 1 101.50 1.63 32.41
CA MET A 1 101.10 2.39 31.20
C MET A 1 100.57 1.38 30.19
N SER A 2 99.26 1.17 30.19
CA SER A 2 98.60 0.12 29.42
C SER A 2 97.91 0.77 28.22
N GLN A 3 98.30 0.36 27.00
CA GLN A 3 97.70 0.81 25.75
C GLN A 3 96.24 0.33 25.64
N PRO A 4 95.31 1.16 25.14
CA PRO A 4 93.93 0.75 24.90
C PRO A 4 93.84 -0.05 23.59
N ALA A 5 92.98 -1.06 23.60
CA ALA A 5 92.67 -1.90 22.44
C ALA A 5 91.92 -1.10 21.34
N PRO A 6 92.09 -1.45 20.05
CA PRO A 6 91.41 -0.80 18.94
C PRO A 6 89.89 -1.10 18.95
N PRO A 7 89.06 -0.20 18.39
CA PRO A 7 87.61 -0.38 18.34
C PRO A 7 87.23 -1.51 17.39
N VAL A 8 86.26 -2.33 17.83
CA VAL A 8 85.64 -3.39 17.03
C VAL A 8 84.77 -2.73 15.96
N GLU A 9 85.17 -2.89 14.71
CA GLU A 9 84.44 -2.48 13.51
C GLU A 9 83.18 -3.33 13.39
N ALA A 10 82.01 -2.70 13.51
CA ALA A 10 80.71 -3.37 13.43
C ALA A 10 80.46 -3.85 12.00
N ALA A 11 80.20 -5.15 11.85
CA ALA A 11 79.83 -5.75 10.58
C ALA A 11 78.58 -5.08 9.98
N PRO A 12 78.54 -4.83 8.66
CA PRO A 12 77.39 -4.22 8.01
C PRO A 12 76.15 -5.13 8.14
N PRO A 13 74.94 -4.56 8.33
CA PRO A 13 73.72 -5.33 8.47
C PRO A 13 73.45 -6.12 7.19
N LEU A 14 73.10 -7.40 7.35
CA LEU A 14 72.66 -8.26 6.27
C LEU A 14 71.45 -7.63 5.54
N PRO A 15 71.39 -7.69 4.20
CA PRO A 15 70.24 -7.19 3.45
C PRO A 15 68.97 -7.95 3.87
N ALA A 16 67.93 -7.19 4.22
CA ALA A 16 66.63 -7.75 4.58
C ALA A 16 66.09 -8.63 3.43
N PRO A 17 65.47 -9.78 3.73
CA PRO A 17 64.83 -10.60 2.72
C PRO A 17 63.75 -9.79 1.98
N PRO A 18 63.61 -9.97 0.65
CA PRO A 18 62.59 -9.26 -0.11
C PRO A 18 61.21 -9.58 0.45
N LEU A 19 60.43 -8.53 0.76
CA LEU A 19 59.04 -8.66 1.17
C LEU A 19 58.28 -9.43 0.06
N PRO A 20 57.46 -10.44 0.41
CA PRO A 20 56.64 -11.14 -0.57
C PRO A 20 55.74 -10.12 -1.28
N GLU A 21 55.79 -10.12 -2.62
CA GLU A 21 54.94 -9.26 -3.43
C GLU A 21 53.48 -9.46 -3.00
N PRO A 22 52.69 -8.38 -2.82
CA PRO A 22 51.28 -8.50 -2.52
C PRO A 22 50.64 -9.34 -3.64
N PRO A 23 49.84 -10.38 -3.31
CA PRO A 23 49.22 -11.22 -4.31
C PRO A 23 48.45 -10.31 -5.26
N GLY A 24 48.85 -10.33 -6.54
CA GLY A 24 48.21 -9.54 -7.58
C GLY A 24 46.68 -9.76 -7.53
N PRO A 25 45.87 -8.74 -7.88
CA PRO A 25 44.42 -8.82 -7.78
C PRO A 25 43.93 -10.07 -8.51
N SER A 26 43.56 -11.09 -7.74
CA SER A 26 43.07 -12.36 -8.26
C SER A 26 41.88 -12.05 -9.15
N ALA A 27 42.06 -12.18 -10.46
CA ALA A 27 41.05 -11.86 -11.46
C ALA A 27 39.78 -12.62 -11.11
N ALA A 28 38.76 -11.89 -10.66
CA ALA A 28 37.47 -12.48 -10.33
C ALA A 28 36.95 -13.23 -11.57
N PRO A 29 36.49 -14.48 -11.43
CA PRO A 29 36.09 -15.29 -12.56
C PRO A 29 35.00 -14.56 -13.36
N ALA A 30 35.30 -14.29 -14.64
CA ALA A 30 34.36 -13.70 -15.58
C ALA A 30 33.12 -14.61 -15.68
N ARG A 31 31.99 -14.14 -15.12
CA ARG A 31 30.74 -14.91 -15.15
C ARG A 31 30.25 -15.05 -16.59
N PRO A 32 29.75 -16.23 -17.01
CA PRO A 32 29.42 -16.51 -18.41
C PRO A 32 28.23 -15.65 -18.88
N ALA A 33 28.48 -14.84 -19.91
CA ALA A 33 27.52 -13.91 -20.53
C ALA A 33 26.25 -14.61 -21.07
N PHE A 34 26.31 -15.90 -21.44
CA PHE A 34 25.18 -16.62 -22.05
C PHE A 34 23.99 -16.87 -21.10
N ARG A 35 24.20 -16.93 -19.77
CA ARG A 35 23.07 -17.01 -18.82
C ARG A 35 22.27 -15.70 -18.72
N SER A 36 22.77 -14.59 -19.29
CA SER A 36 22.11 -13.29 -19.25
C SER A 36 20.96 -13.17 -20.27
N ILE A 37 21.13 -13.68 -21.49
CA ILE A 37 20.16 -13.50 -22.59
C ILE A 37 18.84 -14.21 -22.27
N GLY A 38 18.87 -15.46 -21.80
CA GLY A 38 17.66 -16.21 -21.45
C GLY A 38 16.85 -15.56 -20.33
N ARG A 39 17.53 -14.93 -19.35
CA ARG A 39 16.87 -14.17 -18.27
C ARG A 39 16.20 -12.90 -18.78
N THR A 40 16.87 -12.18 -19.68
CA THR A 40 16.31 -10.98 -20.32
C THR A 40 15.07 -11.31 -21.14
N LEU A 41 15.13 -12.35 -21.98
CA LEU A 41 13.99 -12.81 -22.78
C LEU A 41 12.82 -13.26 -21.91
N LEU A 42 13.09 -14.03 -20.85
CA LEU A 42 12.06 -14.43 -19.89
C LEU A 42 11.45 -13.21 -19.17
N GLY A 43 12.26 -12.22 -18.78
CA GLY A 43 11.78 -10.97 -18.18
C GLY A 43 10.79 -10.23 -19.05
N PHE A 44 11.09 -10.09 -20.35
CA PHE A 44 10.16 -9.50 -21.32
C PHE A 44 8.92 -10.37 -21.55
N ALA A 45 9.09 -11.70 -21.68
CA ALA A 45 7.97 -12.62 -21.88
C ALA A 45 6.95 -12.55 -20.74
N LEU A 46 7.40 -12.47 -19.48
CA LEU A 46 6.51 -12.32 -18.31
C LEU A 46 5.79 -10.96 -18.27
N MET A 47 6.28 -9.95 -18.98
CA MET A 47 5.67 -8.62 -19.05
C MET A 47 4.59 -8.53 -20.15
N VAL A 48 4.64 -9.39 -21.17
CA VAL A 48 3.69 -9.36 -22.30
C VAL A 48 2.23 -9.42 -21.84
N PRO A 49 1.80 -10.36 -20.97
CA PRO A 49 0.41 -10.40 -20.50
C PRO A 49 -0.05 -9.10 -19.82
N ALA A 50 0.81 -8.46 -19.02
CA ALA A 50 0.50 -7.18 -18.38
C ALA A 50 0.44 -6.03 -19.39
N LEU A 51 1.29 -6.00 -20.41
CA LEU A 51 1.21 -5.00 -21.49
C LEU A 51 -0.07 -5.15 -22.31
N THR A 52 -0.50 -6.39 -22.58
CA THR A 52 -1.78 -6.66 -23.25
C THR A 52 -2.94 -6.16 -22.40
N ALA A 53 -2.94 -6.48 -21.09
CA ALA A 53 -3.96 -6.01 -20.16
C ALA A 53 -3.97 -4.48 -20.02
N LEU A 54 -2.79 -3.83 -19.97
CA LEU A 54 -2.66 -2.37 -19.98
C LEU A 54 -3.28 -1.77 -21.25
N THR A 55 -2.93 -2.34 -22.41
CA THR A 55 -3.42 -1.86 -23.70
C THR A 55 -4.93 -1.96 -23.78
N TRP A 56 -5.48 -3.13 -23.43
CA TRP A 56 -6.90 -3.42 -23.54
C TRP A 56 -7.75 -2.63 -22.55
N ALA A 57 -7.36 -2.59 -21.27
CA ALA A 57 -8.24 -2.07 -20.22
C ALA A 57 -8.01 -0.60 -19.87
N TYR A 58 -6.86 -0.03 -20.25
CA TYR A 58 -6.51 1.34 -19.90
C TYR A 58 -6.23 2.19 -21.14
N LEU A 59 -5.29 1.78 -21.99
CA LEU A 59 -4.86 2.62 -23.13
C LEU A 59 -5.98 2.80 -24.17
N VAL A 60 -6.58 1.71 -24.65
CA VAL A 60 -7.66 1.76 -25.65
C VAL A 60 -8.85 2.57 -25.13
N PRO A 61 -9.36 2.34 -23.90
CA PRO A 61 -10.42 3.16 -23.35
C PRO A 61 -10.05 4.62 -23.12
N THR A 62 -8.81 4.91 -22.73
CA THR A 62 -8.32 6.30 -22.59
C THR A 62 -8.35 6.99 -23.96
N VAL A 63 -7.82 6.35 -25.00
CA VAL A 63 -7.83 6.89 -26.37
C VAL A 63 -9.27 7.06 -26.88
N SER A 64 -10.14 6.10 -26.63
CA SER A 64 -11.57 6.19 -26.99
C SER A 64 -12.27 7.35 -26.27
N THR A 65 -12.01 7.53 -24.97
CA THR A 65 -12.57 8.64 -24.18
C THR A 65 -12.08 9.99 -24.71
N VAL A 66 -10.78 10.09 -25.04
CA VAL A 66 -10.23 11.29 -25.67
C VAL A 66 -10.89 11.53 -27.03
N MET A 67 -11.05 10.50 -27.87
CA MET A 67 -11.69 10.66 -29.19
C MET A 67 -13.18 11.06 -29.07
N ALA A 68 -13.93 10.43 -28.16
CA ALA A 68 -15.32 10.75 -27.88
C ALA A 68 -15.49 12.18 -27.37
N SER A 69 -14.50 12.73 -26.65
CA SER A 69 -14.54 14.12 -26.21
C SER A 69 -14.57 15.15 -27.35
N PHE A 70 -14.17 14.76 -28.57
CA PHE A 70 -14.21 15.60 -29.77
C PHE A 70 -15.43 15.32 -30.67
N GLN A 71 -16.40 14.53 -30.20
CA GLN A 71 -17.59 14.12 -30.95
C GLN A 71 -18.87 14.52 -30.21
N HIS A 72 -19.92 14.83 -30.97
CA HIS A 72 -21.30 14.94 -30.51
C HIS A 72 -22.03 13.62 -30.82
N GLY A 73 -23.00 13.29 -29.97
CA GLY A 73 -23.89 12.14 -30.18
C GLY A 73 -23.99 11.23 -28.96
N GLY A 74 -25.12 10.54 -28.87
CA GLY A 74 -25.37 9.53 -27.84
C GLY A 74 -24.78 8.16 -28.20
N VAL A 75 -24.88 7.23 -27.27
CA VAL A 75 -24.34 5.85 -27.35
C VAL A 75 -24.71 5.12 -28.64
N PHE A 76 -25.90 5.39 -29.18
CA PHE A 76 -26.46 4.67 -30.33
C PHE A 76 -26.69 5.57 -31.56
N GLY A 77 -26.24 6.82 -31.51
CA GLY A 77 -26.41 7.80 -32.60
C GLY A 77 -25.21 7.89 -33.54
N PRO A 78 -25.37 8.47 -34.74
CA PRO A 78 -24.23 8.84 -35.56
C PRO A 78 -23.36 9.86 -34.82
N SER A 79 -22.04 9.66 -34.84
CA SER A 79 -21.09 10.59 -34.23
C SER A 79 -20.78 11.74 -35.18
N GLU A 80 -21.03 12.97 -34.73
CA GLU A 80 -20.71 14.19 -35.46
C GLU A 80 -19.47 14.87 -34.86
N PRO A 81 -18.56 15.47 -35.64
CA PRO A 81 -17.42 16.19 -35.07
C PRO A 81 -17.86 17.39 -34.23
N ALA A 82 -17.48 17.43 -32.96
CA ALA A 82 -17.74 18.53 -32.02
C ALA A 82 -16.57 19.51 -31.88
N GLY A 83 -15.37 19.10 -32.29
CA GLY A 83 -14.17 19.88 -32.02
C GLY A 83 -13.99 20.11 -30.51
N VAL A 84 -13.87 21.36 -30.08
CA VAL A 84 -13.61 21.73 -28.68
C VAL A 84 -14.88 22.13 -27.90
N ASP A 85 -16.06 22.03 -28.51
CA ASP A 85 -17.30 22.52 -27.92
C ASP A 85 -17.66 21.80 -26.61
N ASN A 86 -17.43 20.48 -26.53
CA ASN A 86 -17.61 19.71 -25.30
C ASN A 86 -16.71 20.20 -24.15
N TYR A 87 -15.48 20.65 -24.45
CA TYR A 87 -14.60 21.22 -23.43
C TYR A 87 -15.10 22.59 -22.98
N ARG A 88 -15.57 23.43 -23.92
CA ARG A 88 -16.19 24.72 -23.57
C ARG A 88 -17.40 24.51 -22.67
N PHE A 89 -18.27 23.57 -23.02
CA PHE A 89 -19.41 23.18 -22.21
C PHE A 89 -18.97 22.72 -20.82
N ALA A 90 -17.97 21.83 -20.69
CA ALA A 90 -17.48 21.39 -19.39
C ALA A 90 -16.96 22.56 -18.52
N PHE A 91 -16.28 23.54 -19.12
CA PHE A 91 -15.84 24.74 -18.41
C PHE A 91 -17.01 25.65 -17.98
N GLU A 92 -18.02 25.80 -18.82
CA GLU A 92 -19.25 26.55 -18.54
C GLU A 92 -20.11 25.88 -17.47
N ASP A 93 -20.17 24.54 -17.46
CA ASP A 93 -20.84 23.69 -16.46
C ASP A 93 -20.06 23.62 -15.13
N GLY A 94 -18.95 24.35 -15.02
CA GLY A 94 -18.26 24.55 -13.75
C GLY A 94 -17.32 23.41 -13.37
N VAL A 95 -16.75 22.66 -14.33
CA VAL A 95 -15.77 21.58 -14.06
C VAL A 95 -14.63 22.05 -13.15
N VAL A 96 -14.16 23.29 -13.29
CA VAL A 96 -13.12 23.87 -12.41
C VAL A 96 -13.57 23.90 -10.95
N GLY A 97 -14.82 24.26 -10.70
CA GLY A 97 -15.42 24.22 -9.36
C GLY A 97 -15.51 22.80 -8.82
N GLN A 98 -15.85 21.82 -9.68
CA GLN A 98 -15.89 20.40 -9.31
C GLN A 98 -14.49 19.89 -8.89
N PHE A 99 -13.44 20.22 -9.67
CA PHE A 99 -12.05 19.89 -9.30
C PHE A 99 -11.63 20.59 -8.00
N GLY A 100 -11.95 21.87 -7.85
CA GLY A 100 -11.66 22.63 -6.63
C GLY A 100 -12.33 22.02 -5.40
N PHE A 101 -13.59 21.62 -5.51
CA PHE A 101 -14.33 20.97 -4.44
C PHE A 101 -13.77 19.58 -4.11
N ALA A 102 -13.44 18.77 -5.13
CA ALA A 102 -12.80 17.47 -4.91
C ALA A 102 -11.43 17.59 -4.21
N LEU A 103 -10.62 18.59 -4.57
CA LEU A 103 -9.37 18.87 -3.87
C LEU A 103 -9.60 19.34 -2.42
N TRP A 104 -10.63 20.16 -2.19
CA TRP A 104 -11.05 20.57 -0.85
C TRP A 104 -11.41 19.36 0.03
N LEU A 105 -12.18 18.41 -0.51
CA LEU A 105 -12.50 17.14 0.16
C LEU A 105 -11.24 16.33 0.52
N GLY A 106 -10.17 16.46 -0.27
CA GLY A 106 -8.88 15.81 -0.03
C GLY A 106 -8.01 16.44 1.07
N VAL A 107 -8.29 17.67 1.53
CA VAL A 107 -7.42 18.38 2.48
C VAL A 107 -7.31 17.66 3.82
N LEU A 108 -8.43 17.22 4.40
CA LEU A 108 -8.44 16.52 5.68
C LEU A 108 -7.80 15.12 5.59
N PRO A 109 -8.18 14.25 4.62
CA PRO A 109 -7.44 13.01 4.35
C PRO A 109 -5.94 13.22 4.17
N LEU A 110 -5.53 14.29 3.47
CA LEU A 110 -4.13 14.60 3.27
C LEU A 110 -3.44 14.94 4.60
N ALA A 111 -4.06 15.78 5.42
CA ALA A 111 -3.57 16.10 6.76
C ALA A 111 -3.45 14.84 7.65
N PHE A 112 -4.42 13.92 7.58
CA PHE A 112 -4.34 12.65 8.29
C PHE A 112 -3.15 11.81 7.84
N ALA A 113 -2.94 11.71 6.52
CA ALA A 113 -1.85 10.94 5.94
C ALA A 113 -0.47 11.52 6.26
N VAL A 114 -0.29 12.84 6.21
CA VAL A 114 1.05 13.48 6.33
C VAL A 114 1.37 14.00 7.74
N LEU A 115 0.37 14.12 8.63
CA LEU A 115 0.57 14.61 9.99
C LEU A 115 0.20 13.54 11.03
N ALA A 116 -1.06 13.09 11.08
CA ALA A 116 -1.54 12.21 12.14
C ALA A 116 -0.89 10.81 12.07
N ALA A 117 -0.83 10.22 10.88
CA ALA A 117 -0.26 8.90 10.66
C ALA A 117 1.25 8.80 10.96
N PRO A 118 2.14 9.70 10.48
CA PRO A 118 3.55 9.64 10.83
C PRO A 118 3.79 9.93 12.31
N LEU A 119 3.00 10.80 12.94
CA LEU A 119 3.08 11.02 14.39
C LEU A 119 2.78 9.72 15.15
N LEU A 120 1.68 9.05 14.82
CA LEU A 120 1.31 7.76 15.42
C LEU A 120 2.40 6.69 15.18
N ALA A 121 2.94 6.61 13.97
CA ALA A 121 4.00 5.68 13.62
C ALA A 121 5.29 5.93 14.41
N VAL A 122 5.71 7.20 14.56
CA VAL A 122 6.89 7.59 15.34
C VAL A 122 6.69 7.29 16.83
N LEU A 123 5.51 7.57 17.39
CA LEU A 123 5.18 7.25 18.77
C LEU A 123 5.26 5.74 19.03
N ALA A 124 4.70 4.95 18.12
CA ALA A 124 4.73 3.49 18.21
C ALA A 124 6.16 2.93 18.09
N ASP A 125 6.96 3.42 17.13
CA ASP A 125 8.35 2.99 16.93
C ASP A 125 9.25 3.33 18.14
N ARG A 126 9.08 4.52 18.72
CA ARG A 126 9.87 4.97 19.89
C ARG A 126 9.52 4.22 21.17
N THR A 127 8.27 3.79 21.32
CA THR A 127 7.80 3.08 22.52
C THR A 127 8.30 1.62 22.56
N GLY A 128 8.47 0.99 21.40
CA GLY A 128 9.12 -0.31 21.26
C GLY A 128 8.31 -1.33 20.45
N ARG A 129 8.78 -2.57 20.42
CA ARG A 129 8.20 -3.62 19.56
C ARG A 129 6.75 -3.95 19.90
N VAL A 130 6.42 -4.10 21.19
CA VAL A 130 5.06 -4.44 21.63
C VAL A 130 4.08 -3.33 21.23
N ALA A 131 4.44 -2.08 21.51
CA ALA A 131 3.68 -0.91 21.09
C ALA A 131 3.41 -0.90 19.58
N ARG A 132 4.44 -1.16 18.76
CA ARG A 132 4.28 -1.27 17.30
C ARG A 132 3.33 -2.38 16.88
N LEU A 133 3.40 -3.55 17.51
CA LEU A 133 2.49 -4.66 17.22
C LEU A 133 1.05 -4.33 17.62
N VAL A 134 0.84 -3.73 18.79
CA VAL A 134 -0.49 -3.28 19.24
C VAL A 134 -1.05 -2.22 18.29
N THR A 135 -0.25 -1.21 17.91
CA THR A 135 -0.64 -0.22 16.92
C THR A 135 -1.05 -0.89 15.61
N ARG A 136 -0.25 -1.82 15.08
CA ARG A 136 -0.59 -2.56 13.85
C ARG A 136 -1.88 -3.36 13.97
N ALA A 137 -2.12 -4.02 15.11
CA ALA A 137 -3.35 -4.76 15.37
C ALA A 137 -4.57 -3.82 15.37
N VAL A 138 -4.48 -2.67 16.05
CA VAL A 138 -5.55 -1.66 16.10
C VAL A 138 -5.84 -1.06 14.72
N LEU A 139 -4.80 -0.77 13.94
CA LEU A 139 -4.96 -0.22 12.58
C LEU A 139 -5.63 -1.19 11.61
N VAL A 140 -5.73 -2.49 11.93
CA VAL A 140 -6.46 -3.46 11.09
C VAL A 140 -7.95 -3.17 11.06
N LEU A 141 -8.51 -2.68 12.17
CA LEU A 141 -9.96 -2.53 12.33
C LEU A 141 -10.60 -1.70 11.20
N PRO A 142 -10.16 -0.46 10.91
CA PRO A 142 -10.74 0.32 9.81
C PRO A 142 -10.37 -0.19 8.41
N ILE A 143 -9.31 -1.01 8.26
CA ILE A 143 -8.99 -1.64 6.98
C ILE A 143 -9.98 -2.77 6.70
N ALA A 144 -10.22 -3.64 7.68
CA ALA A 144 -11.17 -4.75 7.57
C ALA A 144 -12.62 -4.26 7.49
N GLY A 145 -12.95 -3.20 8.23
CA GLY A 145 -14.27 -2.56 8.26
C GLY A 145 -14.48 -1.50 7.19
N TYR A 146 -13.71 -1.53 6.10
CA TYR A 146 -13.88 -0.57 5.02
C TYR A 146 -15.18 -0.84 4.26
N ALA A 147 -16.23 -0.12 4.65
CA ALA A 147 -17.55 -0.16 4.02
C ALA A 147 -18.10 1.27 3.84
N PRO A 148 -17.48 2.11 2.98
CA PRO A 148 -17.83 3.52 2.85
C PRO A 148 -19.30 3.72 2.49
N SER A 149 -19.86 2.89 1.60
CA SER A 149 -21.27 2.98 1.20
C SER A 149 -22.21 2.73 2.39
N ALA A 150 -21.91 1.71 3.21
CA ALA A 150 -22.70 1.41 4.40
C ALA A 150 -22.62 2.53 5.45
N VAL A 151 -21.43 3.12 5.63
CA VAL A 151 -21.23 4.24 6.55
C VAL A 151 -21.96 5.50 6.06
N PHE A 152 -21.84 5.84 4.77
CA PHE A 152 -22.53 7.00 4.19
C PHE A 152 -24.04 6.85 4.25
N LEU A 153 -24.59 5.70 3.86
CA LEU A 153 -26.01 5.38 3.99
C LEU A 153 -26.45 5.45 5.47
N GLY A 154 -25.67 4.86 6.38
CA GLY A 154 -25.93 4.92 7.81
C GLY A 154 -26.06 6.36 8.35
N TRP A 155 -25.13 7.24 7.97
CA TRP A 155 -25.14 8.67 8.33
C TRP A 155 -26.27 9.44 7.67
N ALA A 156 -26.52 9.18 6.39
CA ALA A 156 -27.66 9.67 5.65
C ALA A 156 -28.93 9.46 6.48
N PHE A 157 -29.21 8.23 6.90
CA PHE A 157 -30.43 7.91 7.67
C PHE A 157 -30.55 8.61 9.02
N GLU A 158 -29.44 8.85 9.71
CA GLU A 158 -29.48 9.51 11.02
C GLU A 158 -29.65 11.03 10.93
N ARG A 159 -29.24 11.66 9.81
CA ARG A 159 -29.11 13.13 9.74
C ARG A 159 -29.97 13.81 8.69
N PHE A 160 -30.65 13.06 7.81
CA PHE A 160 -31.64 13.62 6.87
C PHE A 160 -32.97 13.97 7.56
N ALA A 161 -32.94 14.81 8.59
CA ALA A 161 -34.12 15.62 8.90
C ALA A 161 -34.30 16.64 7.75
N PRO A 162 -35.50 16.82 7.17
CA PRO A 162 -35.74 17.75 6.08
C PRO A 162 -35.20 19.16 6.43
N GLY A 163 -34.32 19.72 5.58
CA GLY A 163 -33.78 21.09 5.70
C GLY A 163 -32.33 21.21 6.21
N THR A 164 -31.71 20.17 6.77
CA THR A 164 -30.32 20.26 7.31
C THR A 164 -29.24 20.46 6.23
N LEU A 165 -29.53 20.13 4.97
CA LEU A 165 -28.58 20.24 3.85
C LEU A 165 -28.65 21.55 3.07
N GLU A 166 -29.70 22.34 3.24
CA GLU A 166 -29.89 23.57 2.44
C GLU A 166 -28.85 24.65 2.80
N ASP A 167 -28.45 24.76 4.08
CA ASP A 167 -27.54 25.80 4.56
C ASP A 167 -26.05 25.38 4.67
N GLY A 168 -25.71 24.10 4.42
CA GLY A 168 -24.39 23.57 4.79
C GLY A 168 -23.89 22.29 4.13
N ALA A 169 -24.48 21.83 3.01
CA ALA A 169 -24.17 20.53 2.38
C ALA A 169 -22.66 20.27 2.17
N ARG A 170 -21.90 21.27 1.70
CA ARG A 170 -20.44 21.14 1.49
C ARG A 170 -19.69 20.82 2.78
N LEU A 171 -20.01 21.50 3.87
CA LEU A 171 -19.32 21.33 5.15
C LEU A 171 -19.70 19.99 5.78
N GLU A 172 -20.98 19.62 5.75
CA GLU A 172 -21.43 18.32 6.26
C GLU A 172 -20.84 17.16 5.48
N LEU A 173 -20.85 17.22 4.14
CA LEU A 173 -20.20 16.23 3.30
C LEU A 173 -18.69 16.13 3.58
N THR A 174 -18.02 17.27 3.77
CA THR A 174 -16.60 17.30 4.15
C THR A 174 -16.36 16.61 5.49
N ARG A 175 -17.19 16.89 6.50
CA ARG A 175 -17.10 16.29 7.85
C ARG A 175 -17.34 14.78 7.79
N MET A 176 -18.38 14.35 7.09
CA MET A 176 -18.71 12.93 6.94
C MET A 176 -17.62 12.18 6.20
N LEU A 177 -17.15 12.70 5.06
CA LEU A 177 -16.07 12.09 4.31
C LEU A 177 -14.78 12.03 5.14
N ALA A 178 -14.44 13.08 5.86
CA ALA A 178 -13.27 13.10 6.73
C ALA A 178 -13.39 12.04 7.85
N ALA A 179 -14.56 11.92 8.48
CA ALA A 179 -14.81 10.91 9.50
C ALA A 179 -14.68 9.49 8.94
N THR A 180 -15.33 9.20 7.81
CA THR A 180 -15.32 7.89 7.15
C THR A 180 -13.92 7.50 6.66
N SER A 181 -13.15 8.46 6.12
CA SER A 181 -11.81 8.21 5.60
C SER A 181 -10.70 8.21 6.66
N PHE A 182 -10.90 8.86 7.82
CA PHE A 182 -9.90 9.01 8.87
C PHE A 182 -9.27 7.69 9.27
N GLY A 183 -10.09 6.69 9.61
CA GLY A 183 -9.62 5.39 10.05
C GLY A 183 -8.75 4.69 9.01
N LEU A 184 -9.23 4.62 7.77
CA LEU A 184 -8.52 3.96 6.67
C LEU A 184 -7.21 4.67 6.33
N VAL A 185 -7.26 6.00 6.15
CA VAL A 185 -6.11 6.79 5.74
C VAL A 185 -5.01 6.72 6.80
N VAL A 186 -5.35 6.90 8.08
CA VAL A 186 -4.37 6.79 9.16
C VAL A 186 -3.82 5.37 9.27
N ALA A 187 -4.65 4.34 9.12
CA ALA A 187 -4.20 2.95 9.18
C ALA A 187 -3.22 2.58 8.08
N VAL A 188 -3.55 2.90 6.82
CA VAL A 188 -2.69 2.62 5.67
C VAL A 188 -1.40 3.44 5.75
N ALA A 189 -1.51 4.74 6.01
CA ALA A 189 -0.36 5.63 6.10
C ALA A 189 0.57 5.25 7.26
N ALA A 190 0.03 5.02 8.46
CA ALA A 190 0.85 4.66 9.63
C ALA A 190 1.53 3.30 9.42
N THR A 191 0.87 2.33 8.77
CA THR A 191 1.48 1.05 8.37
C THR A 191 2.67 1.26 7.44
N ALA A 192 2.54 2.16 6.45
CA ALA A 192 3.62 2.50 5.52
C ALA A 192 4.78 3.23 6.23
N TYR A 193 4.48 4.22 7.09
CA TYR A 193 5.49 4.93 7.88
C TYR A 193 6.23 4.03 8.87
N LEU A 194 5.53 3.10 9.55
CA LEU A 194 6.17 2.09 10.40
C LEU A 194 7.14 1.20 9.61
N SER A 195 6.84 0.95 8.34
CA SER A 195 7.72 0.19 7.44
C SER A 195 8.92 1.03 6.99
N ALA A 196 8.78 2.35 6.83
CA ALA A 196 9.89 3.27 6.55
C ALA A 196 10.80 3.52 7.77
N LEU A 197 10.24 3.54 8.98
CA LEU A 197 10.96 3.78 10.24
C LEU A 197 11.80 2.59 10.70
N ARG A 198 11.51 1.39 10.17
CA ARG A 198 12.16 0.14 10.58
C ARG A 198 13.67 0.21 10.33
N ARG A 199 14.51 0.14 11.38
CA ARG A 199 15.97 0.27 11.27
C ARG A 199 16.64 -1.10 11.04
N SER A 200 17.51 -1.22 10.04
CA SER A 200 18.40 -2.39 9.87
C SER A 200 19.84 -2.10 10.25
N THR A 201 20.32 -0.86 10.08
CA THR A 201 21.70 -0.46 10.42
C THR A 201 21.77 0.93 11.06
N PRO A 202 22.72 1.20 11.97
CA PRO A 202 22.88 2.50 12.64
C PRO A 202 23.14 3.68 11.68
N GLU A 203 23.68 3.42 10.49
CA GLU A 203 24.10 4.45 9.53
C GLU A 203 22.95 5.10 8.74
N HIS A 204 21.81 4.43 8.58
CA HIS A 204 20.76 4.91 7.68
C HIS A 204 19.72 5.76 8.41
N ARG A 205 19.65 7.05 8.06
CA ARG A 205 18.59 7.95 8.53
C ARG A 205 17.25 7.57 7.86
N PRO A 206 16.15 7.41 8.62
CA PRO A 206 14.84 7.03 8.05
C PRO A 206 14.15 8.18 7.30
N GLY A 207 14.63 9.42 7.44
CA GLY A 207 14.02 10.63 6.87
C GLY A 207 13.69 10.55 5.38
N PRO A 208 14.64 10.20 4.49
CA PRO A 208 14.36 10.09 3.06
C PRO A 208 13.28 9.06 2.74
N ALA A 209 13.27 7.90 3.41
CA ALA A 209 12.23 6.89 3.20
C ALA A 209 10.86 7.40 3.68
N MET A 210 10.79 8.10 4.80
CA MET A 210 9.56 8.73 5.28
C MET A 210 9.04 9.81 4.32
N LEU A 211 9.93 10.63 3.75
CA LEU A 211 9.56 11.65 2.76
C LEU A 211 9.04 11.01 1.47
N THR A 212 9.68 9.94 0.99
CA THR A 212 9.18 9.18 -0.17
C THR A 212 7.80 8.60 0.11
N VAL A 213 7.60 7.94 1.26
CA VAL A 213 6.30 7.38 1.65
C VAL A 213 5.25 8.49 1.78
N GLY A 214 5.58 9.60 2.43
CA GLY A 214 4.68 10.74 2.57
C GLY A 214 4.30 11.37 1.24
N GLY A 215 5.26 11.55 0.33
CA GLY A 215 4.98 12.06 -1.02
C GLY A 215 4.08 11.13 -1.83
N LEU A 216 4.28 9.81 -1.75
CA LEU A 216 3.42 8.84 -2.42
C LEU A 216 2.00 8.81 -1.84
N LEU A 217 1.89 8.86 -0.51
CA LEU A 217 0.59 8.94 0.16
C LEU A 217 -0.13 10.24 -0.20
N ALA A 218 0.58 11.37 -0.24
CA ALA A 218 0.00 12.65 -0.63
C ALA A 218 -0.54 12.63 -2.05
N LEU A 219 0.24 12.15 -3.02
CA LEU A 219 -0.19 12.01 -4.41
C LEU A 219 -1.38 11.05 -4.54
N GLY A 220 -1.34 9.92 -3.83
CA GLY A 220 -2.43 8.95 -3.82
C GLY A 220 -3.72 9.53 -3.23
N VAL A 221 -3.65 10.24 -2.10
CA VAL A 221 -4.81 10.88 -1.46
C VAL A 221 -5.43 11.94 -2.37
N LEU A 222 -4.60 12.80 -3.00
CA LEU A 222 -5.10 13.80 -3.95
C LEU A 222 -5.79 13.14 -5.14
N ALA A 223 -5.19 12.08 -5.68
CA ALA A 223 -5.77 11.33 -6.79
C ALA A 223 -7.08 10.62 -6.41
N THR A 224 -7.17 10.05 -5.20
CA THR A 224 -8.42 9.48 -4.68
C THR A 224 -9.47 10.55 -4.50
N ALA A 225 -9.11 11.73 -3.97
CA ALA A 225 -10.05 12.84 -3.74
C ALA A 225 -10.70 13.32 -5.05
N LEU A 226 -9.93 13.44 -6.13
CA LEU A 226 -10.41 13.79 -7.47
C LEU A 226 -11.40 12.77 -8.07
N GLN A 227 -11.41 11.53 -7.55
CA GLN A 227 -12.25 10.43 -8.03
C GLN A 227 -13.34 10.03 -7.03
N ILE A 228 -13.62 10.87 -6.03
CA ILE A 228 -14.69 10.60 -5.08
C ILE A 228 -16.03 10.66 -5.82
N PHE A 229 -16.81 9.59 -5.72
CA PHE A 229 -18.16 9.50 -6.29
C PHE A 229 -19.21 9.21 -5.21
N ALA A 230 -19.03 8.11 -4.47
CA ALA A 230 -20.05 7.59 -3.55
C ALA A 230 -20.52 8.57 -2.46
N GLY A 231 -19.61 9.35 -1.86
CA GLY A 231 -20.00 10.31 -0.82
C GLY A 231 -20.97 11.39 -1.33
N PRO A 232 -20.55 12.20 -2.32
CA PRO A 232 -21.41 13.19 -2.98
C PRO A 232 -22.71 12.62 -3.52
N SER A 233 -22.67 11.46 -4.18
CA SER A 233 -23.86 10.83 -4.79
C SER A 233 -24.86 10.36 -3.74
N LEU A 234 -24.41 9.67 -2.69
CA LEU A 234 -25.27 9.09 -1.66
C LEU A 234 -25.82 10.12 -0.67
N ILE A 235 -25.03 11.15 -0.32
CA ILE A 235 -25.40 12.09 0.75
C ILE A 235 -26.11 13.33 0.20
N THR A 236 -25.71 13.82 -0.99
CA THR A 236 -26.18 15.12 -1.47
C THR A 236 -26.83 15.07 -2.84
N GLY A 237 -26.64 13.98 -3.60
CA GLY A 237 -27.04 13.93 -5.01
C GLY A 237 -26.40 15.05 -5.87
N GLY A 238 -25.29 15.65 -5.41
CA GLY A 238 -24.65 16.80 -6.06
C GLY A 238 -25.21 18.17 -5.64
N GLY A 239 -26.23 18.21 -4.78
CA GLY A 239 -26.92 19.43 -4.36
C GLY A 239 -26.31 20.18 -3.15
N PRO A 240 -26.83 21.39 -2.85
CA PRO A 240 -27.80 22.14 -3.64
C PRO A 240 -27.15 22.73 -4.91
N TRP A 241 -27.90 22.82 -6.01
CA TRP A 241 -27.50 23.42 -7.29
C TRP A 241 -26.13 22.97 -7.85
N GLY A 242 -25.80 21.68 -7.76
CA GLY A 242 -24.52 21.18 -8.29
C GLY A 242 -23.28 21.54 -7.43
N THR A 243 -23.46 22.17 -6.27
CA THR A 243 -22.33 22.70 -5.49
C THR A 243 -21.44 21.63 -4.86
N THR A 244 -21.90 20.39 -4.72
CA THR A 244 -21.12 19.26 -4.18
C THR A 244 -20.66 18.27 -5.25
N MET A 245 -20.83 18.62 -6.53
CA MET A 245 -20.37 17.80 -7.64
C MET A 245 -18.85 17.66 -7.66
N THR A 246 -18.36 16.44 -7.83
CA THR A 246 -16.96 16.13 -8.11
C THR A 246 -16.78 15.84 -9.60
N PRO A 247 -15.56 15.88 -10.16
CA PRO A 247 -15.34 15.69 -11.60
C PRO A 247 -15.89 14.35 -12.11
N LEU A 248 -15.72 13.28 -11.32
CA LEU A 248 -16.24 11.97 -11.67
C LEU A 248 -17.78 11.94 -11.61
N MET A 249 -18.39 12.58 -10.61
CA MET A 249 -19.84 12.66 -10.51
C MET A 249 -20.44 13.49 -11.65
N GLY A 250 -19.81 14.61 -12.03
CA GLY A 250 -20.18 15.42 -13.19
C GLY A 250 -20.15 14.64 -14.49
N ALA A 251 -19.06 13.90 -14.74
CA ALA A 251 -18.98 13.03 -15.89
C ALA A 251 -20.10 11.98 -15.92
N MET A 252 -20.41 11.36 -14.77
CA MET A 252 -21.49 10.36 -14.66
C MET A 252 -22.88 10.96 -14.85
N SER A 253 -23.16 12.15 -14.30
CA SER A 253 -24.44 12.81 -14.47
C SER A 253 -24.69 13.17 -15.93
N THR A 254 -23.67 13.68 -16.63
CA THR A 254 -23.78 14.03 -18.04
C THR A 254 -23.92 12.78 -18.93
N PHE A 255 -23.24 11.69 -18.55
CA PHE A 255 -23.42 10.40 -19.23
C PHE A 255 -24.85 9.86 -19.06
N SER A 256 -25.44 10.01 -17.88
CA SER A 256 -26.79 9.50 -17.59
C SER A 256 -27.90 10.20 -18.40
N ILE A 257 -27.62 11.38 -18.97
CA ILE A 257 -28.53 12.12 -19.86
C ILE A 257 -28.17 11.97 -21.35
N ASP A 258 -27.44 10.90 -21.71
CA ASP A 258 -27.04 10.51 -23.07
C ASP A 258 -26.09 11.48 -23.80
N ASP A 259 -25.42 12.40 -23.09
CA ASP A 259 -24.37 13.25 -23.67
C ASP A 259 -22.97 12.66 -23.43
N LEU A 260 -22.59 11.73 -24.31
CA LEU A 260 -21.29 11.07 -24.24
C LEU A 260 -20.10 12.02 -24.45
N GLY A 261 -20.24 12.97 -25.37
CA GLY A 261 -19.14 13.86 -25.76
C GLY A 261 -18.71 14.74 -24.60
N SER A 262 -19.67 15.36 -23.94
CA SER A 262 -19.44 16.21 -22.77
C SER A 262 -18.93 15.42 -21.56
N ALA A 263 -19.52 14.24 -21.29
CA ALA A 263 -19.05 13.35 -20.23
C ALA A 263 -17.60 12.86 -20.47
N ALA A 264 -17.25 12.57 -21.72
CA ALA A 264 -15.92 12.16 -22.14
C ALA A 264 -14.91 13.31 -22.04
N ALA A 265 -15.30 14.56 -22.30
CA ALA A 265 -14.44 15.73 -22.11
C ALA A 265 -14.06 15.91 -20.64
N THR A 266 -15.03 15.86 -19.72
CA THR A 266 -14.76 15.93 -18.27
C THR A 266 -13.89 14.76 -17.79
N SER A 267 -14.18 13.54 -18.25
CA SER A 267 -13.36 12.35 -17.96
C SER A 267 -11.93 12.47 -18.49
N THR A 268 -11.75 13.07 -19.68
CA THR A 268 -10.43 13.32 -20.27
C THR A 268 -9.60 14.29 -19.44
N LEU A 269 -10.21 15.39 -18.96
CA LEU A 269 -9.54 16.33 -18.06
C LEU A 269 -9.12 15.65 -16.75
N LEU A 270 -9.98 14.79 -16.19
CA LEU A 270 -9.68 14.01 -15.00
C LEU A 270 -8.54 13.01 -15.24
N LEU A 271 -8.58 12.27 -16.35
CA LEU A 271 -7.52 11.34 -16.77
C LEU A 271 -6.17 12.04 -16.91
N LEU A 272 -6.14 13.24 -17.49
CA LEU A 272 -4.91 14.02 -17.64
C LEU A 272 -4.30 14.35 -16.27
N VAL A 273 -5.09 14.86 -15.33
CA VAL A 273 -4.61 15.22 -13.98
C VAL A 273 -4.13 13.98 -13.22
N LEU A 274 -4.90 12.89 -13.24
CA LEU A 274 -4.50 11.62 -12.61
C LEU A 274 -3.24 11.03 -13.25
N GLY A 275 -3.12 11.15 -14.56
CA GLY A 275 -1.94 10.79 -15.36
C GLY A 275 -0.67 11.47 -14.87
N LEU A 276 -0.75 12.80 -14.66
CA LEU A 276 0.35 13.59 -14.15
C LEU A 276 0.72 13.22 -12.71
N LEU A 277 -0.27 12.97 -11.84
CA LEU A 277 -0.02 12.51 -10.47
C LEU A 277 0.66 11.13 -10.45
N GLY A 278 0.22 10.20 -11.31
CA GLY A 278 0.80 8.87 -11.44
C GLY A 278 2.24 8.90 -11.95
N LEU A 279 2.51 9.72 -12.98
CA LEU A 279 3.87 9.99 -13.45
C LEU A 279 4.75 10.62 -12.36
N GLY A 280 4.21 11.56 -11.57
CA GLY A 280 4.89 12.16 -10.43
C GLY A 280 5.27 11.14 -9.36
N ALA A 281 4.38 10.20 -9.04
CA ALA A 281 4.65 9.13 -8.09
C ALA A 281 5.71 8.13 -8.61
N ALA A 282 5.63 7.75 -9.89
CA ALA A 282 6.65 6.91 -10.53
C ALA A 282 8.01 7.61 -10.54
N TRP A 283 8.06 8.90 -10.89
CA TRP A 283 9.27 9.70 -10.84
C TRP A 283 9.84 9.78 -9.42
N LEU A 284 9.01 10.00 -8.41
CA LEU A 284 9.43 10.02 -7.00
C LEU A 284 10.06 8.69 -6.58
N LEU A 285 9.46 7.56 -6.96
CA LEU A 285 10.00 6.21 -6.70
C LEU A 285 11.36 5.98 -7.39
N LEU A 286 11.49 6.40 -8.64
CA LEU A 286 12.71 6.27 -9.44
C LEU A 286 13.83 7.17 -8.91
N ALA A 287 13.52 8.44 -8.63
CA ALA A 287 14.46 9.43 -8.11
C ALA A 287 15.02 9.02 -6.73
N THR A 288 14.15 8.50 -5.87
CA THR A 288 14.53 8.03 -4.52
C THR A 288 15.11 6.61 -4.54
N ARG A 289 14.98 5.89 -5.66
CA ARG A 289 15.38 4.48 -5.79
C ARG A 289 14.77 3.62 -4.69
N ALA A 290 13.47 3.83 -4.47
CA ALA A 290 12.72 3.10 -3.46
C ALA A 290 12.81 1.58 -3.70
N ARG A 291 12.80 0.80 -2.62
CA ARG A 291 12.72 -0.66 -2.65
C ARG A 291 12.07 -1.17 -1.38
N ILE A 292 11.41 -2.32 -1.47
CA ILE A 292 10.76 -2.97 -0.34
C ILE A 292 11.59 -4.21 0.02
N GLU A 293 12.09 -4.26 1.25
CA GLU A 293 12.90 -5.35 1.78
C GLU A 293 12.12 -6.10 2.87
N PHE A 294 12.39 -7.40 3.01
CA PHE A 294 11.75 -8.28 4.00
C PHE A 294 12.84 -8.87 4.89
N GLU A 295 12.88 -8.52 6.17
CA GLU A 295 13.92 -9.06 7.05
C GLU A 295 13.49 -10.46 7.54
N GLY A 296 14.25 -11.49 7.15
CA GLY A 296 13.99 -12.87 7.54
C GLY A 296 14.26 -13.10 9.03
N ARG A 297 13.69 -14.19 9.58
CA ARG A 297 13.82 -14.57 11.01
C ARG A 297 15.26 -14.94 11.45
N ARG A 298 16.23 -14.99 10.53
CA ARG A 298 17.54 -15.66 10.73
C ARG A 298 18.74 -14.74 10.95
N ASP A 299 18.63 -13.43 10.73
CA ASP A 299 19.79 -12.53 10.92
C ASP A 299 19.99 -12.10 12.39
N GLY A 300 19.15 -12.58 13.31
CA GLY A 300 19.32 -12.44 14.77
C GLY A 300 20.50 -13.21 15.36
N ARG A 301 21.41 -13.75 14.53
CA ARG A 301 22.71 -14.28 14.94
C ARG A 301 23.87 -13.30 14.72
N VAL A 302 23.61 -12.11 14.16
CA VAL A 302 24.54 -11.00 14.38
C VAL A 302 24.41 -10.66 15.86
N GLN A 303 25.40 -11.10 16.63
CA GLN A 303 25.54 -10.90 18.06
C GLN A 303 25.07 -9.49 18.44
N PRO A 304 24.28 -9.31 19.51
CA PRO A 304 24.22 -8.00 20.14
C PRO A 304 25.67 -7.63 20.44
N ALA A 305 26.18 -6.59 19.77
CA ALA A 305 27.45 -5.98 20.13
C ALA A 305 27.28 -5.47 21.56
N GLU A 306 27.64 -6.31 22.51
CA GLU A 306 27.48 -6.09 23.95
C GLU A 306 28.52 -5.09 24.48
N THR A 307 29.33 -4.47 23.61
CA THR A 307 30.48 -3.65 24.01
C THR A 307 30.75 -2.47 23.08
N ALA A 308 29.72 -1.73 22.69
CA ALA A 308 29.91 -0.33 22.27
C ALA A 308 29.19 0.62 23.23
N PRO A 309 29.82 0.94 24.38
CA PRO A 309 29.33 2.01 25.24
C PRO A 309 29.52 3.36 24.52
N MET A 310 28.52 4.23 24.66
CA MET A 310 28.62 5.67 24.41
C MET A 310 28.92 6.12 22.96
N ALA A 311 27.87 6.25 22.16
CA ALA A 311 27.77 7.35 21.20
C ALA A 311 26.35 7.94 21.23
N THR A 312 26.22 9.00 22.04
CA THR A 312 25.32 10.16 21.89
C THR A 312 23.81 9.95 21.72
N GLY A 313 23.10 10.01 22.85
CA GLY A 313 22.25 11.19 23.10
C GLY A 313 20.86 11.29 22.45
N TRP A 314 20.25 10.20 21.99
CA TRP A 314 18.79 10.16 21.81
C TRP A 314 18.19 9.33 22.94
N THR A 315 17.94 9.98 24.08
CA THR A 315 17.10 9.47 25.16
C THR A 315 15.81 8.93 24.57
N ARG A 316 15.68 7.61 24.59
CA ARG A 316 14.51 6.86 24.12
C ARG A 316 13.35 7.22 25.06
N TYR A 317 12.69 8.35 24.82
CA TYR A 317 11.51 8.81 25.55
C TYR A 317 10.42 7.72 25.42
N ARG A 318 10.32 6.89 26.44
CA ARG A 318 9.28 5.88 26.60
C ARG A 318 8.10 6.54 27.27
N ASN A 319 7.24 7.20 26.47
CA ASN A 319 5.95 7.72 26.94
C ASN A 319 4.82 6.81 26.43
N PRO A 320 4.66 5.58 26.97
CA PRO A 320 3.59 4.68 26.53
C PRO A 320 2.20 5.29 26.76
N GLY A 321 2.04 6.16 27.76
CA GLY A 321 0.78 6.86 28.02
C GLY A 321 0.31 7.70 26.83
N LEU A 322 1.22 8.44 26.17
CA LEU A 322 0.86 9.25 24.99
C LEU A 322 0.39 8.38 23.81
N LEU A 323 1.04 7.22 23.60
CA LEU A 323 0.62 6.27 22.59
C LEU A 323 -0.76 5.67 22.90
N VAL A 324 -1.01 5.28 24.15
CA VAL A 324 -2.32 4.75 24.57
C VAL A 324 -3.41 5.79 24.34
N VAL A 325 -3.19 7.04 24.75
CA VAL A 325 -4.13 8.15 24.49
C VAL A 325 -4.37 8.31 22.99
N ALA A 326 -3.31 8.30 22.16
CA ALA A 326 -3.44 8.42 20.71
C ALA A 326 -4.26 7.26 20.10
N LEU A 327 -4.06 6.02 20.56
CA LEU A 327 -4.82 4.86 20.09
C LEU A 327 -6.27 4.88 20.57
N VAL A 328 -6.54 5.33 21.79
CA VAL A 328 -7.91 5.50 22.31
C VAL A 328 -8.66 6.57 21.54
N VAL A 329 -8.03 7.72 21.28
CA VAL A 329 -8.60 8.80 20.45
C VAL A 329 -8.88 8.29 19.04
N PHE A 330 -7.91 7.58 18.45
CA PHE A 330 -8.08 6.97 17.12
C PHE A 330 -9.28 6.02 17.08
N LEU A 331 -9.38 5.09 18.04
CA LEU A 331 -10.50 4.16 18.14
C LEU A 331 -11.83 4.87 18.42
N GLY A 332 -11.84 5.94 19.21
CA GLY A 332 -13.02 6.75 19.47
C GLY A 332 -13.55 7.42 18.21
N ILE A 333 -12.67 8.01 17.39
CA ILE A 333 -13.06 8.64 16.12
C ILE A 333 -13.55 7.58 15.13
N VAL A 334 -12.84 6.45 14.99
CA VAL A 334 -13.25 5.36 14.09
C VAL A 334 -14.59 4.77 14.54
N GLY A 335 -14.74 4.50 15.83
CA GLY A 335 -15.98 3.98 16.41
C GLY A 335 -17.16 4.93 16.20
N TRP A 336 -16.97 6.24 16.40
CA TRP A 336 -17.98 7.25 16.12
C TRP A 336 -18.35 7.31 14.63
N ALA A 337 -17.36 7.34 13.73
CA ALA A 337 -17.59 7.41 12.29
C ALA A 337 -18.38 6.21 11.76
N VAL A 338 -18.18 5.03 12.36
CA VAL A 338 -18.73 3.75 11.91
C VAL A 338 -19.98 3.35 12.73
N ALA A 339 -20.29 4.08 13.81
CA ALA A 339 -21.41 3.78 14.71
C ALA A 339 -22.76 3.61 14.00
N PRO A 340 -23.18 4.49 13.06
CA PRO A 340 -24.49 4.36 12.41
C PRO A 340 -24.68 3.07 11.63
N TRP A 341 -23.58 2.51 11.11
CA TRP A 341 -23.59 1.19 10.47
C TRP A 341 -23.59 0.07 11.51
N LEU A 342 -22.73 0.14 12.53
CA LEU A 342 -22.63 -0.89 13.57
C LEU A 342 -23.95 -1.12 14.33
N THR A 343 -24.70 -0.06 14.60
CA THR A 343 -26.02 -0.16 15.26
C THR A 343 -27.07 -0.85 14.40
N LYS A 344 -26.84 -0.95 13.09
CA LYS A 344 -27.75 -1.53 12.09
C LYS A 344 -27.20 -2.81 11.44
N VAL A 345 -26.01 -3.26 11.84
CA VAL A 345 -25.36 -4.44 11.24
C VAL A 345 -25.97 -5.76 11.71
N PHE A 346 -26.66 -5.74 12.86
CA PHE A 346 -27.32 -6.92 13.39
C PHE A 346 -28.67 -7.09 12.69
N PRO A 347 -28.95 -8.27 12.09
CA PRO A 347 -30.21 -8.49 11.38
C PRO A 347 -31.38 -8.36 12.36
N GLY A 348 -32.18 -7.30 12.18
CA GLY A 348 -33.55 -7.23 12.68
C GLY A 348 -34.51 -7.90 11.69
N ASP A 349 -35.82 -7.81 11.96
CA ASP A 349 -36.91 -8.36 11.13
C ASP A 349 -37.05 -7.69 9.74
N GLY A 350 -36.00 -6.99 9.28
CA GLY A 350 -36.02 -6.02 8.19
C GLY A 350 -35.31 -6.42 6.90
N VAL A 351 -35.19 -7.73 6.64
CA VAL A 351 -34.72 -8.23 5.35
C VAL A 351 -35.93 -8.82 4.62
N PRO A 352 -36.27 -8.36 3.40
CA PRO A 352 -37.39 -8.90 2.64
C PRO A 352 -37.29 -10.42 2.52
N ALA A 353 -38.38 -11.14 2.84
CA ALA A 353 -38.37 -12.60 2.89
C ALA A 353 -38.14 -13.26 1.52
N ASP A 354 -38.38 -12.53 0.44
CA ASP A 354 -38.15 -12.91 -0.95
C ASP A 354 -36.71 -12.65 -1.44
N LEU A 355 -35.88 -11.97 -0.64
CA LEU A 355 -34.51 -11.65 -1.01
C LEU A 355 -33.61 -12.90 -0.93
N ASP A 356 -33.10 -13.35 -2.07
CA ASP A 356 -32.07 -14.40 -2.12
C ASP A 356 -30.70 -13.84 -1.68
N THR A 357 -30.44 -13.89 -0.38
CA THR A 357 -29.18 -13.44 0.22
C THR A 357 -27.97 -14.22 -0.31
N THR A 358 -28.16 -15.48 -0.72
CA THR A 358 -27.06 -16.30 -1.25
C THR A 358 -26.62 -15.77 -2.60
N ARG A 359 -27.57 -15.50 -3.49
CA ARG A 359 -27.28 -14.87 -4.78
C ARG A 359 -26.69 -13.48 -4.59
N LEU A 360 -27.26 -12.66 -3.71
CA LEU A 360 -26.77 -11.31 -3.41
C LEU A 360 -25.30 -11.33 -2.98
N PHE A 361 -24.92 -12.17 -2.02
CA PHE A 361 -23.53 -12.26 -1.56
C PHE A 361 -22.60 -12.86 -2.59
N THR A 362 -23.09 -13.85 -3.36
CA THR A 362 -22.31 -14.42 -4.46
C THR A 362 -21.98 -13.35 -5.49
N HIS A 363 -22.96 -12.55 -5.90
CA HIS A 363 -22.77 -11.47 -6.88
C HIS A 363 -21.96 -10.29 -6.32
N THR A 364 -22.06 -10.02 -5.02
CA THR A 364 -21.31 -8.92 -4.37
C THR A 364 -19.83 -9.26 -4.19
N TRP A 365 -19.49 -10.49 -3.78
CA TRP A 365 -18.13 -10.82 -3.31
C TRP A 365 -17.31 -11.69 -4.27
N LEU A 366 -17.96 -12.57 -5.05
CA LEU A 366 -17.24 -13.50 -5.92
C LEU A 366 -16.62 -12.80 -7.15
N PRO A 367 -17.33 -11.92 -7.89
CA PRO A 367 -16.73 -11.22 -9.03
C PRO A 367 -15.52 -10.36 -8.67
N PRO A 368 -15.54 -9.52 -7.61
CA PRO A 368 -14.35 -8.79 -7.18
C PRO A 368 -13.19 -9.69 -6.74
N LEU A 369 -13.46 -10.84 -6.14
CA LEU A 369 -12.41 -11.80 -5.75
C LEU A 369 -11.72 -12.40 -6.97
N ILE A 370 -12.49 -12.84 -7.97
CA ILE A 370 -11.94 -13.38 -9.23
C ILE A 370 -11.15 -12.29 -9.96
N GLY A 371 -11.71 -11.09 -10.08
CA GLY A 371 -11.04 -9.94 -10.67
C GLY A 371 -9.74 -9.56 -9.94
N ALA A 372 -9.74 -9.59 -8.60
CA ALA A 372 -8.55 -9.35 -7.78
C ALA A 372 -7.47 -10.42 -7.99
N LEU A 373 -7.84 -11.70 -8.04
CA LEU A 373 -6.89 -12.79 -8.28
C LEU A 373 -6.19 -12.66 -9.63
N VAL A 374 -6.95 -12.38 -10.70
CA VAL A 374 -6.40 -12.19 -12.04
C VAL A 374 -5.54 -10.93 -12.09
N SER A 375 -6.07 -9.80 -11.64
CA SER A 375 -5.41 -8.49 -11.77
C SER A 375 -4.14 -8.35 -10.94
N VAL A 376 -4.16 -8.84 -9.70
CA VAL A 376 -3.00 -8.83 -8.80
C VAL A 376 -2.02 -9.94 -9.19
N GLY A 377 -2.50 -11.10 -9.61
CA GLY A 377 -1.65 -12.19 -10.11
C GLY A 377 -0.83 -11.76 -11.33
N LEU A 378 -1.47 -11.13 -12.31
CA LEU A 378 -0.82 -10.58 -13.50
C LEU A 378 0.23 -9.51 -13.12
N ALA A 379 -0.13 -8.62 -12.20
CA ALA A 379 0.76 -7.59 -11.68
C ALA A 379 1.98 -8.18 -10.95
N ALA A 380 1.80 -9.27 -10.19
CA ALA A 380 2.90 -9.96 -9.52
C ALA A 380 3.85 -10.64 -10.51
N VAL A 381 3.32 -11.26 -11.57
CA VAL A 381 4.12 -11.90 -12.63
C VAL A 381 4.96 -10.86 -13.39
N ALA A 382 4.34 -9.76 -13.82
CA ALA A 382 5.06 -8.69 -14.50
C ALA A 382 6.04 -7.99 -13.55
N GLY A 383 5.65 -7.76 -12.29
CA GLY A 383 6.53 -7.19 -11.27
C GLY A 383 7.74 -8.08 -10.96
N PHE A 384 7.59 -9.40 -11.04
CA PHE A 384 8.69 -10.35 -10.97
C PHE A 384 9.61 -10.23 -12.20
N GLY A 385 9.04 -10.15 -13.41
CA GLY A 385 9.80 -9.92 -14.64
C GLY A 385 10.64 -8.64 -14.58
N ILE A 386 10.04 -7.53 -14.15
CA ILE A 386 10.72 -6.21 -14.08
C ILE A 386 11.71 -6.16 -12.91
N GLY A 387 11.28 -6.56 -11.71
CA GLY A 387 12.03 -6.37 -10.46
C GLY A 387 13.07 -7.46 -10.16
N ALA A 388 12.75 -8.73 -10.40
CA ALA A 388 13.66 -9.85 -10.13
C ALA A 388 14.55 -10.21 -11.33
N LEU A 389 13.99 -10.29 -12.55
CA LEU A 389 14.77 -10.68 -13.72
C LEU A 389 15.56 -9.53 -14.34
N ARG A 390 15.10 -8.28 -14.10
CA ARG A 390 15.77 -7.03 -14.49
C ARG A 390 16.30 -7.07 -15.94
N PRO A 391 15.41 -7.18 -16.95
CA PRO A 391 15.81 -7.37 -18.34
C PRO A 391 16.70 -6.23 -18.89
N LEU A 392 16.57 -5.01 -18.37
CA LEU A 392 17.39 -3.84 -18.70
C LEU A 392 18.44 -3.52 -17.62
N GLY A 393 18.75 -4.48 -16.75
CA GLY A 393 19.66 -4.32 -15.62
C GLY A 393 19.21 -3.20 -14.68
N ARG A 394 20.07 -2.19 -14.49
CA ARG A 394 19.79 -1.03 -13.62
C ARG A 394 18.62 -0.16 -14.07
N TRP A 395 18.27 -0.23 -15.35
CA TRP A 395 17.23 0.59 -15.98
C TRP A 395 15.88 -0.10 -16.04
N SER A 396 15.76 -1.33 -15.51
CA SER A 396 14.51 -2.11 -15.60
C SER A 396 13.34 -1.40 -14.94
N GLU A 397 13.56 -0.53 -13.96
CA GLU A 397 12.49 0.25 -13.33
C GLU A 397 11.87 1.27 -14.29
N LEU A 398 12.57 1.69 -15.35
CA LEU A 398 12.00 2.53 -16.40
C LEU A 398 10.88 1.81 -17.17
N LEU A 399 10.83 0.47 -17.11
CA LEU A 399 9.71 -0.31 -17.66
C LEU A 399 8.39 -0.09 -16.90
N LEU A 400 8.42 0.57 -15.74
CA LEU A 400 7.20 1.01 -15.05
C LEU A 400 6.61 2.30 -15.65
N LEU A 401 7.39 3.09 -16.40
CA LEU A 401 6.93 4.38 -16.95
C LEU A 401 5.71 4.25 -17.87
N PRO A 402 5.61 3.23 -18.75
CA PRO A 402 4.40 3.03 -19.55
C PRO A 402 3.14 2.78 -18.72
N PHE A 403 3.26 2.27 -17.49
CA PHE A 403 2.14 2.01 -16.60
C PHE A 403 1.82 3.21 -15.69
N ALA A 404 2.77 4.12 -15.51
CA ALA A 404 2.71 5.21 -14.54
C ALA A 404 1.51 6.16 -14.69
N PRO A 405 1.06 6.55 -15.91
CA PRO A 405 -0.11 7.43 -16.03
C PRO A 405 -1.39 6.85 -15.41
N TRP A 406 -1.52 5.54 -15.36
CA TRP A 406 -2.71 4.88 -14.80
C TRP A 406 -2.52 4.40 -13.35
N LEU A 407 -1.41 4.76 -12.70
CA LEU A 407 -1.12 4.34 -11.32
C LEU A 407 -2.22 4.73 -10.33
N PHE A 408 -2.84 5.89 -10.53
CA PHE A 408 -3.94 6.36 -9.71
C PHE A 408 -5.28 6.42 -10.43
N VAL A 409 -5.36 5.92 -11.67
CA VAL A 409 -6.63 5.88 -12.41
C VAL A 409 -7.44 4.70 -11.90
N GLY A 410 -8.55 4.99 -11.21
CA GLY A 410 -9.56 4.01 -10.84
C GLY A 410 -10.47 3.66 -12.02
N LEU A 411 -11.52 2.89 -11.77
CA LEU A 411 -12.50 2.54 -12.81
C LEU A 411 -13.28 3.77 -13.31
N GLY A 412 -13.49 4.78 -12.46
CA GLY A 412 -14.38 5.91 -12.74
C GLY A 412 -14.12 6.64 -14.07
N PRO A 413 -12.93 7.21 -14.31
CA PRO A 413 -12.65 8.00 -15.51
C PRO A 413 -12.73 7.21 -16.83
N VAL A 414 -12.75 5.88 -16.73
CA VAL A 414 -12.75 4.96 -17.88
C VAL A 414 -14.06 4.16 -17.96
N LEU A 415 -14.95 4.36 -17.00
CA LEU A 415 -16.15 3.56 -16.82
C LEU A 415 -17.10 3.67 -18.01
N LEU A 416 -17.17 4.85 -18.65
CA LEU A 416 -18.04 5.12 -19.79
C LEU A 416 -17.72 4.23 -20.99
N ASP A 417 -16.44 4.14 -21.37
CA ASP A 417 -16.05 3.28 -22.50
C ASP A 417 -16.10 1.79 -22.11
N HIS A 418 -15.83 1.46 -20.84
CA HIS A 418 -15.96 0.09 -20.35
C HIS A 418 -17.39 -0.43 -20.40
N SER A 419 -18.37 0.33 -19.92
CA SER A 419 -19.78 -0.09 -19.94
C SER A 419 -20.25 -0.38 -21.36
N LEU A 420 -19.90 0.50 -22.32
CA LEU A 420 -20.22 0.30 -23.73
C LEU A 420 -19.59 -0.98 -24.30
N ARG A 421 -18.33 -1.26 -23.98
CA ARG A 421 -17.65 -2.49 -24.44
C ARG A 421 -18.25 -3.74 -23.83
N VAL A 422 -18.61 -3.72 -22.55
CA VAL A 422 -19.27 -4.85 -21.89
C VAL A 422 -20.59 -5.15 -22.59
N THR A 423 -21.42 -4.13 -22.84
CA THR A 423 -22.68 -4.27 -23.57
C THR A 423 -22.46 -4.79 -25.00
N MET A 424 -21.41 -4.36 -25.70
CA MET A 424 -21.11 -4.85 -27.05
C MET A 424 -20.63 -6.31 -27.08
N VAL A 425 -19.82 -6.74 -26.10
CA VAL A 425 -19.19 -8.07 -26.09
C VAL A 425 -20.14 -9.15 -25.56
N PHE A 426 -20.85 -8.86 -24.47
CA PHE A 426 -21.73 -9.84 -23.80
C PHE A 426 -23.21 -9.66 -24.18
N GLY A 427 -23.56 -8.57 -24.87
CA GLY A 427 -24.95 -8.20 -25.11
C GLY A 427 -25.63 -7.77 -23.80
N PHE A 428 -26.94 -8.00 -23.71
CA PHE A 428 -27.72 -7.77 -22.49
C PHE A 428 -27.84 -9.05 -21.62
N HIS A 429 -26.92 -10.02 -21.75
CA HIS A 429 -27.06 -11.35 -21.15
C HIS A 429 -26.59 -11.38 -19.69
N ARG A 430 -27.48 -10.92 -18.80
CA ARG A 430 -27.35 -10.84 -17.33
C ARG A 430 -26.73 -12.08 -16.67
N GLY A 431 -25.41 -12.12 -16.61
CA GLY A 431 -24.63 -13.25 -16.08
C GLY A 431 -23.52 -12.82 -15.14
N LEU A 432 -23.02 -13.75 -14.33
CA LEU A 432 -21.98 -13.48 -13.32
C LEU A 432 -20.68 -12.90 -13.92
N LEU A 433 -20.40 -13.16 -15.20
CA LEU A 433 -19.22 -12.65 -15.89
C LEU A 433 -19.32 -11.14 -16.21
N GLU A 434 -20.53 -10.58 -16.34
CA GLU A 434 -20.73 -9.15 -16.61
C GLU A 434 -20.42 -8.30 -15.38
N VAL A 435 -20.54 -8.89 -14.19
CA VAL A 435 -20.28 -8.20 -12.90
C VAL A 435 -18.78 -8.13 -12.59
N ILE A 436 -17.94 -8.93 -13.26
CA ILE A 436 -16.49 -8.93 -13.02
C ILE A 436 -15.90 -7.61 -13.52
N PRO A 437 -15.31 -6.77 -12.64
CA PRO A 437 -14.71 -5.51 -13.08
C PRO A 437 -13.55 -5.79 -14.04
N LEU A 438 -13.61 -5.21 -15.25
CA LEU A 438 -12.58 -5.39 -16.29
C LEU A 438 -11.32 -4.54 -16.02
N ALA A 439 -10.75 -4.65 -14.83
CA ALA A 439 -9.39 -4.16 -14.54
C ALA A 439 -8.41 -5.33 -14.47
N PRO A 440 -8.05 -5.99 -15.61
CA PRO A 440 -7.19 -7.17 -15.64
C PRO A 440 -5.77 -6.94 -15.13
N LEU A 441 -5.39 -5.71 -14.77
CA LEU A 441 -4.10 -5.37 -14.21
C LEU A 441 -4.24 -4.35 -13.08
N SER A 442 -3.77 -4.70 -11.89
CA SER A 442 -3.63 -3.76 -10.77
C SER A 442 -2.28 -3.05 -10.85
N ILE A 443 -2.27 -1.80 -11.31
CA ILE A 443 -1.04 -1.02 -11.49
C ILE A 443 -0.36 -0.70 -10.15
N PRO A 444 -1.08 -0.30 -9.07
CA PRO A 444 -0.46 -0.16 -7.75
C PRO A 444 0.24 -1.44 -7.27
N ALA A 445 -0.38 -2.60 -7.48
CA ALA A 445 0.23 -3.89 -7.14
C ALA A 445 1.48 -4.16 -7.99
N LEU A 446 1.46 -3.84 -9.28
CA LEU A 446 2.62 -4.01 -10.19
C LEU A 446 3.83 -3.22 -9.66
N PHE A 447 3.62 -1.97 -9.26
CA PHE A 447 4.66 -1.15 -8.64
C PHE A 447 5.15 -1.78 -7.33
N ALA A 448 4.24 -2.15 -6.43
CA ALA A 448 4.60 -2.75 -5.14
C ALA A 448 5.41 -4.05 -5.30
N PHE A 449 5.00 -4.97 -6.18
CA PHE A 449 5.73 -6.20 -6.46
C PHE A 449 7.09 -5.94 -7.12
N THR A 450 7.15 -5.00 -8.06
CA THR A 450 8.43 -4.62 -8.69
C THR A 450 9.43 -4.12 -7.64
N LEU A 451 8.99 -3.27 -6.72
CA LEU A 451 9.83 -2.74 -5.63
C LEU A 451 10.21 -3.82 -4.61
N LEU A 452 9.31 -4.76 -4.32
CA LEU A 452 9.57 -5.91 -3.45
C LEU A 452 10.61 -6.85 -4.06
N PHE A 453 10.40 -7.32 -5.28
CA PHE A 453 11.32 -8.21 -5.95
C PHE A 453 12.69 -7.57 -6.20
N ARG A 454 12.71 -6.27 -6.49
CA ARG A 454 13.95 -5.48 -6.53
C ARG A 454 14.69 -5.51 -5.19
N GLY A 455 14.00 -5.28 -4.08
CA GLY A 455 14.61 -5.27 -2.76
C GLY A 455 15.15 -6.64 -2.33
N GLN A 456 14.54 -7.73 -2.80
CA GLN A 456 15.01 -9.09 -2.53
C GLN A 456 16.11 -9.59 -3.48
N HIS A 457 16.35 -8.90 -4.60
CA HIS A 457 17.27 -9.37 -5.65
C HIS A 457 18.67 -9.72 -5.12
N ALA A 458 19.20 -8.95 -4.17
CA ALA A 458 20.53 -9.20 -3.59
C ALA A 458 20.60 -10.56 -2.86
N ARG A 459 19.53 -10.96 -2.15
CA ARG A 459 19.48 -12.19 -1.35
C ARG A 459 19.29 -13.45 -2.18
N TRP A 460 18.69 -13.32 -3.36
CA TRP A 460 18.49 -14.44 -4.28
C TRP A 460 19.81 -15.13 -4.65
N HIS A 461 20.90 -14.38 -4.79
CA HIS A 461 22.20 -14.93 -5.16
C HIS A 461 22.79 -15.92 -4.13
N GLY A 462 22.36 -15.87 -2.87
CA GLY A 462 22.81 -16.80 -1.81
C GLY A 462 21.78 -17.83 -1.34
N GLY A 463 20.47 -17.57 -1.50
CA GLY A 463 19.41 -18.36 -0.84
C GLY A 463 18.48 -19.20 -1.74
N GLY A 464 18.69 -19.18 -3.06
CA GLY A 464 17.81 -19.84 -4.02
C GLY A 464 16.50 -19.09 -4.28
N MET A 465 15.92 -19.25 -5.47
CA MET A 465 14.78 -18.45 -5.95
C MET A 465 13.52 -18.59 -5.07
N GLY A 466 13.15 -19.83 -4.70
CA GLY A 466 11.90 -20.08 -3.96
C GLY A 466 11.86 -19.43 -2.59
N ARG A 467 12.87 -19.72 -1.74
CA ARG A 467 12.92 -19.20 -0.36
C ARG A 467 13.22 -17.72 -0.28
N ALA A 468 14.03 -17.17 -1.20
CA ALA A 468 14.43 -15.76 -1.14
C ALA A 468 13.44 -14.80 -1.82
N LEU A 469 12.73 -15.24 -2.87
CA LEU A 469 11.84 -14.35 -3.65
C LEU A 469 10.36 -14.70 -3.51
N LEU A 470 9.99 -15.98 -3.70
CA LEU A 470 8.57 -16.35 -3.78
C LEU A 470 7.90 -16.37 -2.41
N VAL A 471 8.52 -16.99 -1.41
CA VAL A 471 7.94 -17.09 -0.05
C VAL A 471 7.66 -15.72 0.57
N PRO A 472 8.57 -14.72 0.48
CA PRO A 472 8.26 -13.37 0.96
C PRO A 472 7.21 -12.63 0.16
N ALA A 473 6.92 -13.03 -1.09
CA ALA A 473 5.92 -12.36 -1.93
C ALA A 473 4.49 -12.87 -1.68
N LEU A 474 4.31 -14.11 -1.22
CA LEU A 474 2.98 -14.70 -1.02
C LEU A 474 2.08 -13.91 -0.05
N PRO A 475 2.53 -13.43 1.12
CA PRO A 475 1.67 -12.64 2.00
C PRO A 475 1.31 -11.27 1.41
N MET A 476 2.21 -10.69 0.58
CA MET A 476 1.92 -9.45 -0.14
C MET A 476 0.90 -9.67 -1.25
N LEU A 477 0.96 -10.81 -1.95
CA LEU A 477 -0.04 -11.26 -2.91
C LEU A 477 -1.41 -11.40 -2.24
N LEU A 478 -1.46 -12.12 -1.13
CA LEU A 478 -2.70 -12.27 -0.37
C LEU A 478 -3.24 -10.91 0.10
N LEU A 479 -2.38 -10.04 0.65
CA LEU A 479 -2.77 -8.69 1.07
C LEU A 479 -3.38 -7.88 -0.08
N ALA A 480 -2.71 -7.86 -1.24
CA ALA A 480 -3.17 -7.10 -2.40
C ALA A 480 -4.48 -7.68 -2.98
N VAL A 481 -4.64 -9.00 -3.02
CA VAL A 481 -5.89 -9.66 -3.43
C VAL A 481 -7.03 -9.32 -2.47
N LEU A 482 -6.82 -9.44 -1.16
CA LEU A 482 -7.84 -9.13 -0.15
C LEU A 482 -8.26 -7.65 -0.20
N LEU A 483 -7.30 -6.73 -0.30
CA LEU A 483 -7.59 -5.30 -0.43
C LEU A 483 -8.35 -4.99 -1.72
N THR A 484 -7.93 -5.55 -2.85
CA THR A 484 -8.61 -5.33 -4.14
C THR A 484 -10.02 -5.91 -4.14
N THR A 485 -10.22 -7.07 -3.52
CA THR A 485 -11.53 -7.71 -3.35
C THR A 485 -12.46 -6.83 -2.50
N LEU A 486 -11.97 -6.37 -1.35
CA LEU A 486 -12.74 -5.52 -0.43
C LEU A 486 -13.11 -4.19 -1.09
N LEU A 487 -12.17 -3.55 -1.78
CA LEU A 487 -12.43 -2.30 -2.52
C LEU A 487 -13.43 -2.52 -3.65
N GLY A 488 -13.28 -3.58 -4.44
CA GLY A 488 -14.18 -3.88 -5.56
C GLY A 488 -15.61 -4.18 -5.11
N ALA A 489 -15.80 -4.87 -3.97
CA ALA A 489 -17.11 -5.13 -3.40
C ALA A 489 -17.85 -3.86 -2.95
N GLN A 490 -17.14 -2.75 -2.74
CA GLN A 490 -17.70 -1.47 -2.31
C GLN A 490 -17.89 -0.47 -3.46
N GLN A 491 -17.55 -0.83 -4.70
CA GLN A 491 -17.69 0.03 -5.87
C GLN A 491 -19.12 -0.02 -6.44
N THR A 492 -19.99 0.89 -5.99
CA THR A 492 -21.38 0.98 -6.48
C THR A 492 -21.45 1.43 -7.94
N GLY A 493 -20.64 2.42 -8.34
CA GLY A 493 -20.71 3.00 -9.68
C GLY A 493 -20.45 2.01 -10.82
N TRP A 494 -19.58 1.01 -10.64
CA TRP A 494 -19.36 -0.03 -11.66
C TRP A 494 -20.62 -0.88 -11.87
N ILE A 495 -21.27 -1.26 -10.78
CA ILE A 495 -22.42 -2.17 -10.81
C ILE A 495 -23.64 -1.41 -11.37
N GLU A 496 -23.84 -0.17 -10.92
CA GLU A 496 -24.86 0.74 -11.44
C GLU A 496 -24.73 0.91 -12.97
N ALA A 497 -23.50 1.14 -13.47
CA ALA A 497 -23.27 1.35 -14.89
C ALA A 497 -23.41 0.10 -15.77
N ASN A 498 -23.28 -1.12 -15.22
CA ASN A 498 -23.24 -2.35 -16.03
C ASN A 498 -24.48 -3.24 -15.87
N THR A 499 -25.01 -3.40 -14.66
CA THR A 499 -26.17 -4.30 -14.45
C THR A 499 -27.48 -3.55 -14.46
N GLY A 500 -27.51 -2.33 -13.90
CA GLY A 500 -28.75 -1.59 -13.65
C GLY A 500 -29.76 -2.33 -12.75
N VAL A 501 -29.36 -3.45 -12.15
CA VAL A 501 -30.19 -4.29 -11.29
C VAL A 501 -29.68 -4.17 -9.85
N PRO A 502 -30.42 -3.52 -8.95
CA PRO A 502 -29.98 -3.31 -7.55
C PRO A 502 -29.66 -4.61 -6.81
N GLN A 503 -30.36 -5.70 -7.14
CA GLN A 503 -30.22 -7.01 -6.49
C GLN A 503 -28.87 -7.72 -6.74
N ASP A 504 -28.03 -7.21 -7.64
CA ASP A 504 -26.70 -7.78 -7.91
C ASP A 504 -25.61 -7.26 -6.95
N SER A 505 -25.91 -6.26 -6.11
CA SER A 505 -24.97 -5.73 -5.12
C SER A 505 -25.67 -5.30 -3.85
N ALA A 506 -25.18 -5.77 -2.70
CA ALA A 506 -25.73 -5.36 -1.41
C ALA A 506 -25.64 -3.84 -1.19
N ALA A 507 -24.58 -3.20 -1.67
CA ALA A 507 -24.42 -1.74 -1.57
C ALA A 507 -25.42 -1.00 -2.46
N LEU A 508 -25.64 -1.48 -3.69
CA LEU A 508 -26.56 -0.86 -4.64
C LEU A 508 -28.03 -1.07 -4.23
N LEU A 509 -28.36 -2.26 -3.70
CA LEU A 509 -29.68 -2.55 -3.16
C LEU A 509 -30.01 -1.61 -1.99
N ALA A 510 -29.08 -1.46 -1.04
CA ALA A 510 -29.27 -0.55 0.09
C ALA A 510 -29.39 0.91 -0.35
N GLU A 511 -28.65 1.32 -1.39
CA GLU A 511 -28.75 2.65 -1.99
C GLU A 511 -30.11 2.88 -2.69
N HIS A 512 -30.59 1.90 -3.46
CA HIS A 512 -31.85 2.01 -4.18
C HIS A 512 -33.04 2.09 -3.21
N ALA A 513 -33.07 1.19 -2.22
CA ALA A 513 -34.09 1.21 -1.19
C ALA A 513 -34.04 2.50 -0.33
N ALA A 514 -32.86 3.12 -0.17
CA ALA A 514 -32.74 4.44 0.47
C ALA A 514 -33.41 5.57 -0.29
N ARG A 515 -33.46 5.46 -1.63
CA ARG A 515 -34.02 6.50 -2.50
C ARG A 515 -35.53 6.34 -2.70
N GLU A 516 -36.03 5.10 -2.77
CA GLU A 516 -37.44 4.84 -3.10
C GLU A 516 -38.38 5.01 -1.90
N ASP A 517 -38.06 4.38 -0.76
CA ASP A 517 -39.05 4.22 0.31
C ASP A 517 -39.00 5.34 1.37
N GLY A 518 -37.91 6.10 1.46
CA GLY A 518 -37.70 7.17 2.45
C GLY A 518 -37.63 6.70 3.91
N GLU A 519 -38.23 5.55 4.24
CA GLU A 519 -38.07 4.77 5.46
C GLU A 519 -37.40 3.46 5.11
N LEU A 520 -36.13 3.33 5.48
CA LEU A 520 -35.37 2.15 5.12
C LEU A 520 -35.41 1.08 6.19
N ASP A 521 -35.63 -0.14 5.73
CA ASP A 521 -35.54 -1.33 6.55
C ASP A 521 -34.09 -1.56 7.00
N THR A 522 -33.85 -1.40 8.31
CA THR A 522 -32.49 -1.35 8.90
C THR A 522 -31.64 -2.59 8.59
N GLY A 523 -32.27 -3.71 8.24
CA GLY A 523 -31.62 -4.97 7.91
C GLY A 523 -30.75 -4.93 6.64
N LEU A 524 -31.09 -4.10 5.64
CA LEU A 524 -30.34 -4.04 4.37
C LEU A 524 -28.92 -3.47 4.54
N LEU A 525 -28.72 -2.56 5.50
CA LEU A 525 -27.41 -1.94 5.73
C LEU A 525 -26.37 -2.95 6.24
N GLY A 526 -26.81 -3.94 7.03
CA GLY A 526 -25.98 -5.04 7.51
C GLY A 526 -25.49 -5.98 6.39
N LEU A 527 -26.18 -6.00 5.24
CA LEU A 527 -25.82 -6.84 4.09
C LEU A 527 -24.64 -6.28 3.30
N VAL A 528 -24.33 -4.98 3.39
CA VAL A 528 -23.23 -4.34 2.63
C VAL A 528 -21.85 -4.88 3.04
N LEU A 529 -21.64 -5.11 4.34
CA LEU A 529 -20.47 -5.79 4.88
C LEU A 529 -20.93 -6.73 6.00
N PRO A 530 -21.36 -7.96 5.67
CA PRO A 530 -21.86 -8.91 6.65
C PRO A 530 -20.80 -9.23 7.70
N LEU A 531 -21.22 -9.40 8.96
CA LEU A 531 -20.33 -9.68 10.08
C LEU A 531 -19.40 -10.88 9.82
N PRO A 532 -19.83 -12.02 9.24
CA PRO A 532 -18.94 -13.13 8.94
C PRO A 532 -17.81 -12.74 7.96
N ILE A 533 -18.13 -11.93 6.95
CA ILE A 533 -17.15 -11.47 5.95
C ILE A 533 -16.17 -10.48 6.58
N PHE A 534 -16.66 -9.54 7.38
CA PHE A 534 -15.83 -8.64 8.17
C PHE A 534 -14.85 -9.42 9.06
N LEU A 535 -15.30 -10.45 9.79
CA LEU A 535 -14.45 -11.27 10.65
C LEU A 535 -13.36 -12.01 9.86
N VAL A 536 -13.68 -12.53 8.66
CA VAL A 536 -12.69 -13.16 7.78
C VAL A 536 -11.60 -12.17 7.37
N PHE A 537 -11.98 -10.96 6.91
CA PHE A 537 -11.00 -9.92 6.57
C PHE A 537 -10.19 -9.48 7.79
N LEU A 538 -10.83 -9.31 8.95
CA LEU A 538 -10.18 -8.92 10.19
C LEU A 538 -9.09 -9.93 10.59
N VAL A 539 -9.41 -11.23 10.64
CA VAL A 539 -8.46 -12.29 10.97
C VAL A 539 -7.31 -12.34 9.96
N ALA A 540 -7.62 -12.26 8.65
CA ALA A 540 -6.60 -12.29 7.61
C ALA A 540 -5.64 -11.10 7.70
N PHE A 541 -6.16 -9.88 7.84
CA PHE A 541 -5.34 -8.68 7.94
C PHE A 541 -4.56 -8.61 9.25
N VAL A 542 -5.10 -9.07 10.39
CA VAL A 542 -4.34 -9.19 11.65
C VAL A 542 -3.15 -10.14 11.46
N GLY A 543 -3.37 -11.31 10.85
CA GLY A 543 -2.32 -12.28 10.55
C GLY A 543 -1.22 -11.69 9.67
N ILE A 544 -1.59 -10.95 8.62
CA ILE A 544 -0.65 -10.28 7.71
C ILE A 544 0.09 -9.13 8.41
N GLN A 545 -0.61 -8.27 9.15
CA GLN A 545 -0.02 -7.11 9.83
C GLN A 545 1.02 -7.51 10.87
N LEU A 546 0.70 -8.51 11.70
CA LEU A 546 1.57 -8.97 12.78
C LEU A 546 2.66 -9.94 12.30
N GLY A 547 2.33 -10.82 11.35
CA GLY A 547 3.22 -11.87 10.87
C GLY A 547 4.19 -11.42 9.77
N TYR A 548 3.74 -10.51 8.90
CA TYR A 548 4.45 -10.13 7.68
C TYR A 548 4.83 -8.65 7.61
N LEU A 549 3.87 -7.72 7.79
CA LEU A 549 4.14 -6.28 7.60
C LEU A 549 5.06 -5.70 8.68
N ASP A 550 5.07 -6.24 9.90
CA ASP A 550 6.08 -5.90 10.92
C ASP A 550 7.52 -6.19 10.45
N ARG A 551 7.69 -7.03 9.42
CA ARG A 551 8.98 -7.45 8.85
C ARG A 551 9.31 -6.81 7.51
N LEU A 552 8.44 -5.94 7.00
CA LEU A 552 8.73 -5.15 5.80
C LEU A 552 9.44 -3.85 6.16
N ALA A 553 10.45 -3.53 5.37
CA ALA A 553 11.17 -2.26 5.44
C ALA A 553 11.14 -1.57 4.08
N ILE A 554 10.79 -0.28 4.06
CA ILE A 554 10.90 0.55 2.86
C ILE A 554 12.25 1.28 2.92
N ARG A 555 13.07 1.10 1.88
CA ARG A 555 14.41 1.68 1.78
C ARG A 555 14.52 2.59 0.56
N VAL A 556 15.39 3.60 0.68
CA VAL A 556 15.67 4.62 -0.32
C VAL A 556 17.19 4.77 -0.44
N GLY A 557 17.70 5.14 -1.63
CA GLY A 557 19.13 5.36 -1.86
C GLY A 557 19.90 4.15 -2.40
N ARG A 558 21.22 4.30 -2.61
CA ARG A 558 22.08 3.21 -3.09
C ARG A 558 22.33 2.22 -1.96
N PRO A 559 22.28 0.90 -2.21
CA PRO A 559 22.81 -0.04 -1.24
C PRO A 559 24.29 0.30 -1.05
N THR A 560 24.70 0.60 0.18
CA THR A 560 26.12 0.61 0.51
C THR A 560 26.63 -0.77 0.12
N PRO A 561 27.65 -0.88 -0.75
CA PRO A 561 28.29 -2.17 -0.94
C PRO A 561 28.64 -2.65 0.47
N GLU A 562 28.08 -3.79 0.89
CA GLU A 562 28.65 -4.51 2.01
C GLU A 562 30.14 -4.56 1.67
N LEU A 563 30.94 -3.84 2.45
CA LEU A 563 32.37 -4.05 2.48
C LEU A 563 32.47 -5.55 2.68
N THR A 564 32.80 -6.28 1.61
CA THR A 564 33.06 -7.71 1.66
C THR A 564 33.89 -7.86 2.92
N PRO A 565 33.43 -8.59 3.95
CA PRO A 565 34.20 -8.72 5.18
C PRO A 565 35.59 -9.07 4.70
N LEU A 566 36.55 -8.15 4.93
CA LEU A 566 37.91 -8.32 4.45
C LEU A 566 38.25 -9.75 4.83
N PRO A 567 38.58 -10.62 3.86
CA PRO A 567 38.80 -12.03 4.12
C PRO A 567 39.68 -12.04 5.35
N ALA A 568 39.14 -12.58 6.46
CA ALA A 568 39.73 -12.40 7.77
C ALA A 568 41.22 -12.60 7.58
N LEU A 569 42.00 -11.50 7.68
CA LEU A 569 43.44 -11.61 7.54
C LEU A 569 43.77 -12.76 8.48
N PRO A 570 44.37 -13.86 7.99
CA PRO A 570 44.69 -14.97 8.86
C PRO A 570 45.40 -14.31 10.04
N LEU A 571 44.77 -14.36 11.21
CA LEU A 571 45.40 -13.94 12.45
C LEU A 571 46.70 -14.71 12.39
N SER A 572 47.79 -13.99 12.12
CA SER A 572 49.12 -14.56 12.11
C SER A 572 49.19 -15.27 13.43
N ALA A 573 49.22 -16.60 13.38
CA ALA A 573 49.47 -17.41 14.55
C ALA A 573 50.74 -16.83 15.13
N ASP A 574 50.60 -16.07 16.21
CA ASP A 574 51.72 -15.58 16.98
C ASP A 574 52.34 -16.83 17.57
N PRO A 575 53.52 -17.29 17.11
CA PRO A 575 54.07 -18.58 17.49
C PRO A 575 54.49 -18.64 18.97
N ASP A 576 54.35 -17.53 19.71
CA ASP A 576 54.72 -17.39 21.12
C ASP A 576 53.53 -17.37 22.09
N VAL A 577 52.30 -17.73 21.67
CA VAL A 577 51.23 -18.00 22.64
C VAL A 577 51.34 -19.46 23.10
N PRO A 578 51.81 -19.73 24.33
CA PRO A 578 51.89 -21.09 24.85
C PRO A 578 50.50 -21.74 24.86
N ASP A 579 50.46 -23.02 24.46
CA ASP A 579 49.24 -23.82 24.40
C ASP A 579 48.41 -23.66 25.69
N PRO A 580 47.07 -23.55 25.58
CA PRO A 580 46.21 -23.54 26.75
C PRO A 580 46.43 -24.83 27.54
N VAL A 581 46.93 -24.66 28.76
CA VAL A 581 47.18 -25.72 29.74
C VAL A 581 45.95 -26.62 29.82
N ASP A 582 46.21 -27.92 29.65
CA ASP A 582 45.22 -28.99 29.70
C ASP A 582 44.40 -28.88 30.99
N SER A 583 43.09 -28.68 30.85
CA SER A 583 42.15 -28.41 31.95
C SER A 583 41.90 -29.61 32.88
N ALA A 584 42.75 -30.64 32.82
CA ALA A 584 42.66 -31.86 33.61
C ALA A 584 43.20 -31.71 35.05
N ASP A 585 43.93 -30.63 35.37
CA ASP A 585 44.58 -30.41 36.68
C ASP A 585 43.98 -29.27 37.52
N LEU A 586 42.77 -28.80 37.21
CA LEU A 586 42.10 -27.83 38.08
C LEU A 586 41.54 -28.53 39.33
N PRO A 587 41.94 -28.14 40.56
CA PRO A 587 41.39 -28.69 41.78
C PRO A 587 39.88 -28.44 41.85
N ALA A 588 39.14 -29.47 42.25
CA ALA A 588 37.69 -29.45 42.37
C ALA A 588 37.22 -28.23 43.17
N LEU A 589 36.39 -27.39 42.55
CA LEU A 589 35.64 -26.33 43.23
C LEU A 589 34.76 -26.97 44.33
N PRO A 590 34.71 -26.40 45.54
CA PRO A 590 33.85 -26.90 46.60
C PRO A 590 32.37 -26.79 46.21
N ASP A 591 31.61 -27.82 46.58
CA ASP A 591 30.18 -27.95 46.30
C ASP A 591 29.38 -26.69 46.69
N PRO A 592 28.37 -26.30 45.89
CA PRO A 592 27.48 -25.20 46.24
C PRO A 592 26.68 -25.54 47.50
N VAL A 593 26.84 -24.68 48.51
CA VAL A 593 26.08 -24.70 49.78
C VAL A 593 24.57 -24.76 49.47
N PRO A 594 23.81 -25.70 50.06
CA PRO A 594 22.38 -25.83 49.81
C PRO A 594 21.62 -24.59 50.28
N ALA A 595 20.76 -24.08 49.40
CA ALA A 595 19.85 -22.97 49.65
C ALA A 595 18.72 -23.40 50.60
N ALA A 596 18.98 -23.36 51.89
CA ALA A 596 17.96 -23.33 52.93
C ALA A 596 18.35 -22.29 53.98
N GLU A 597 17.36 -21.52 54.44
CA GLU A 597 17.48 -20.51 55.50
C GLU A 597 18.12 -19.15 55.15
N ARG A 598 17.41 -18.38 54.29
CA ARG A 598 17.26 -16.94 54.52
C ARG A 598 15.79 -16.57 54.55
N LYS A 599 15.18 -16.69 55.72
CA LYS A 599 13.93 -15.99 56.07
C LYS A 599 14.07 -15.41 57.49
N ALA A 600 13.64 -14.16 57.60
CA ALA A 600 13.33 -13.40 58.82
C ALA A 600 14.50 -12.77 59.61
N SER A 601 14.85 -11.52 59.28
CA SER A 601 14.68 -10.42 60.23
C SER A 601 14.48 -9.11 59.47
N VAL A 602 13.23 -8.64 59.47
CA VAL A 602 12.88 -7.26 59.14
C VAL A 602 12.55 -6.63 60.48
N VAL A 603 13.45 -5.78 60.96
CA VAL A 603 13.26 -4.87 62.09
C VAL A 603 12.59 -3.60 61.55
N PRO A 604 11.42 -3.16 62.06
CA PRO A 604 10.91 -1.83 61.78
C PRO A 604 11.54 -0.79 62.72
N PRO A 605 11.57 0.51 62.36
CA PRO A 605 12.02 1.54 63.27
C PRO A 605 10.90 1.88 64.27
N GLY A 606 11.26 1.94 65.55
CA GLY A 606 10.37 2.28 66.66
C GLY A 606 10.98 1.88 67.99
#